data_AF-A0A7X0UX88-F1
#
_entry.id   AF-A0A7X0UX88-F1
#
_cell.length_a   1.000
_cell.length_b   1.000
_cell.length_c   1.000
_cell.angle_alpha   90.00
_cell.angle_beta   90.00
_cell.angle_gamma   90.00
#
_symmetry.space_group_name_H-M   'P 1'
#
loop_
_entity.id
_entity.type
_entity.pdbx_description
1 polymer ?
#
loop_
_entity_poly.entity_id
_entity_poly.type
_entity_poly.pdbx_seq_one_letter_code
_entity_poly.pdbx_strand_id
1 'polypeptide(L)'
;MPIRLAGCLVAAAALLADATWLPARGAGPESRYLELAADRIVAGRSGPLLEATVHVPRAGWLYLQSDGVYAPLDAAQANAYITVNGKPVSNDSIIDWRGSRAPNRHAFNAIGAVRVPAGKVRVALHARTVDGRATVMAGANLSIVTTAATHVAAARLPGASPWLAFDTRDTPEGTPIPERGRRALLTAAARNAAGPVVAMASGHSYVSDSPGDAMWGIFLNGRESPLDTATWSINDLFALGAEVQAPMFAQALYPSPPADSTVQLVASESPYYRPLMASTNAARYRVGAGTRLITLAGGMRVTGRGLAPAHDYAAKGQHRRYAYVCVGTNGFRPEKCPPAGGDVVLGRGRACIPPGHSGVVLFSAKSRIQGDEADPGGTVSLRIRINGQDVGAASEQTLGPRPHSVSTRTIGASYLAAGKRALAPGCHDVEAVARATGDFRNISLNADLPLLWFD
;
A
#
# COMPACT_ATOMS: atom_id res chain seq x y z
N MET A 1 56.37 -29.24 46.76
CA MET A 1 56.42 -27.78 47.00
C MET A 1 55.80 -27.07 45.80
N PRO A 2 54.57 -26.55 45.89
CA PRO A 2 54.05 -25.61 44.90
C PRO A 2 54.20 -24.16 45.40
N ILE A 3 54.61 -23.28 44.49
CA ILE A 3 54.73 -21.84 44.70
C ILE A 3 53.34 -21.21 44.59
N ARG A 4 53.01 -20.36 45.58
CA ARG A 4 51.83 -19.51 45.65
C ARG A 4 51.94 -18.35 44.66
N LEU A 5 50.83 -17.98 44.03
CA LEU A 5 50.58 -16.60 43.62
C LEU A 5 49.17 -16.20 44.06
N ALA A 6 49.12 -15.14 44.86
CA ALA A 6 47.93 -14.50 45.36
C ALA A 6 47.31 -13.59 44.27
N GLY A 7 45.99 -13.57 44.18
CA GLY A 7 45.22 -12.64 43.37
C GLY A 7 43.96 -12.23 44.10
N CYS A 8 43.83 -10.93 44.35
CA CYS A 8 42.75 -10.25 45.06
C CYS A 8 41.33 -10.63 44.59
N LEU A 9 40.43 -10.92 45.54
CA LEU A 9 38.98 -10.81 45.33
C LEU A 9 38.55 -9.37 45.57
N VAL A 10 38.02 -8.71 44.54
CA VAL A 10 37.14 -7.55 44.69
C VAL A 10 35.74 -8.04 44.34
N ALA A 11 34.85 -8.09 45.33
CA ALA A 11 33.45 -8.42 45.14
C ALA A 11 32.73 -7.23 44.48
N ALA A 12 32.35 -7.38 43.21
CA ALA A 12 31.44 -6.44 42.54
C ALA A 12 29.99 -6.86 42.82
N ALA A 13 29.27 -6.04 43.59
CA ALA A 13 27.83 -6.17 43.78
C ALA A 13 27.12 -5.89 42.45
N ALA A 14 26.46 -6.89 41.88
CA ALA A 14 25.58 -6.73 40.73
C ALA A 14 24.28 -6.05 41.20
N LEU A 15 24.12 -4.77 40.87
CA LEU A 15 22.82 -4.10 40.85
C LEU A 15 21.98 -4.73 39.73
N LEU A 16 21.14 -5.70 40.09
CA LEU A 16 20.04 -6.15 39.24
C LEU A 16 19.07 -4.97 39.10
N ALA A 17 19.21 -4.21 38.02
CA ALA A 17 18.16 -3.33 37.57
C ALA A 17 16.98 -4.22 37.13
N ASP A 18 15.90 -4.20 37.92
CA ASP A 18 14.60 -4.71 37.51
C ASP A 18 14.23 -4.06 36.18
N ALA A 19 14.44 -4.78 35.09
CA ALA A 19 13.88 -4.44 33.79
C ALA A 19 12.37 -4.63 33.91
N THR A 20 11.68 -3.57 34.35
CA THR A 20 10.23 -3.49 34.27
C THR A 20 9.86 -3.48 32.79
N TRP A 21 9.45 -4.65 32.30
CA TRP A 21 8.87 -4.80 30.97
C TRP A 21 7.60 -3.96 30.92
N LEU A 22 7.68 -2.77 30.34
CA LEU A 22 6.48 -2.01 30.02
C LEU A 22 5.62 -2.87 29.08
N PRO A 23 4.33 -3.08 29.38
CA PRO A 23 3.46 -3.86 28.50
C PRO A 23 3.45 -3.21 27.12
N ALA A 24 3.54 -4.04 26.07
CA ALA A 24 3.37 -3.60 24.69
C ALA A 24 2.08 -2.77 24.57
N ARG A 25 2.19 -1.58 23.98
CA ARG A 25 1.04 -0.69 23.74
C ARG A 25 0.77 -0.71 22.23
N GLY A 26 -0.34 -1.34 21.85
CA GLY A 26 -0.93 -1.17 20.51
C GLY A 26 -1.39 0.28 20.29
N ALA A 27 -1.99 0.58 19.14
CA ALA A 27 -2.45 1.92 18.81
C ALA A 27 -3.22 2.58 19.95
N GLY A 28 -2.88 3.84 20.19
CA GLY A 28 -3.50 4.62 21.24
C GLY A 28 -4.96 4.96 20.93
N PRO A 29 -5.82 5.13 21.95
CA PRO A 29 -7.20 5.61 21.78
C PRO A 29 -7.28 7.04 21.21
N GLU A 30 -6.16 7.74 21.14
CA GLU A 30 -6.04 9.07 20.53
C GLU A 30 -5.97 9.05 19.00
N SER A 31 -5.93 7.85 18.41
CA SER A 31 -6.03 7.65 16.97
C SER A 31 -7.36 8.15 16.42
N ARG A 32 -7.37 8.62 15.17
CA ARG A 32 -8.55 9.23 14.54
C ARG A 32 -8.68 8.77 13.09
N TYR A 33 -9.92 8.55 12.69
CA TYR A 33 -10.31 8.26 11.31
C TYR A 33 -11.27 9.34 10.83
N LEU A 34 -11.01 9.86 9.64
CA LEU A 34 -11.87 10.82 8.96
C LEU A 34 -12.14 10.34 7.55
N GLU A 35 -13.28 10.74 7.00
CA GLU A 35 -13.71 10.38 5.67
C GLU A 35 -14.42 11.55 5.02
N LEU A 36 -14.18 11.73 3.74
CA LEU A 36 -14.75 12.80 2.96
C LEU A 36 -16.18 12.45 2.56
N ALA A 37 -17.16 13.22 3.07
CA ALA A 37 -18.58 12.89 2.90
C ALA A 37 -19.13 13.13 1.49
N ALA A 38 -18.47 13.98 0.69
CA ALA A 38 -18.92 14.35 -0.65
C ALA A 38 -17.72 14.68 -1.54
N ASP A 39 -17.90 14.48 -2.85
CA ASP A 39 -16.91 14.84 -3.87
C ASP A 39 -16.43 16.28 -3.71
N ARG A 40 -15.13 16.49 -3.89
CA ARG A 40 -14.49 17.81 -3.81
C ARG A 40 -13.75 18.11 -5.07
N ILE A 41 -14.20 19.15 -5.77
CA ILE A 41 -13.44 19.74 -6.86
C ILE A 41 -12.25 20.51 -6.26
N VAL A 42 -11.06 20.21 -6.76
CA VAL A 42 -9.80 20.86 -6.41
C VAL A 42 -9.27 21.62 -7.62
N ALA A 43 -8.84 22.86 -7.38
CA ALA A 43 -8.34 23.78 -8.40
C ALA A 43 -7.17 24.59 -7.81
N GLY A 44 -5.96 24.41 -8.32
CA GLY A 44 -4.77 25.04 -7.75
C GLY A 44 -4.54 24.57 -6.30
N ARG A 45 -4.27 25.51 -5.40
CA ARG A 45 -4.06 25.21 -3.98
C ARG A 45 -5.37 25.39 -3.19
N SER A 46 -6.02 24.27 -2.85
CA SER A 46 -7.14 24.26 -1.90
C SER A 46 -6.67 24.12 -0.45
N GLY A 47 -7.54 24.49 0.50
CA GLY A 47 -7.36 24.16 1.91
C GLY A 47 -7.36 22.63 2.16
N PRO A 48 -7.21 22.20 3.43
CA PRO A 48 -7.21 20.78 3.74
C PRO A 48 -8.56 20.14 3.36
N LEU A 49 -8.51 18.94 2.80
CA LEU A 49 -9.69 18.12 2.51
C LEU A 49 -10.27 17.51 3.79
N LEU A 50 -9.39 17.00 4.64
CA LEU A 50 -9.70 16.40 5.93
C LEU A 50 -8.67 16.87 6.94
N GLU A 51 -9.11 17.11 8.17
CA GLU A 51 -8.23 17.59 9.23
C GLU A 51 -8.73 17.14 10.59
N ALA A 52 -7.79 16.75 11.45
CA ALA A 52 -8.05 16.52 12.86
C ALA A 52 -6.90 17.03 13.74
N THR A 53 -7.24 17.31 14.98
CA THR A 53 -6.26 17.47 16.05
C THR A 53 -6.27 16.22 16.93
N VAL A 54 -5.10 15.61 17.12
CA VAL A 54 -4.90 14.48 18.05
C VAL A 54 -4.10 14.94 19.26
N HIS A 55 -4.41 14.40 20.44
CA HIS A 55 -3.61 14.62 21.63
C HIS A 55 -2.61 13.47 21.76
N VAL A 56 -1.33 13.80 21.81
CA VAL A 56 -0.25 12.85 21.98
C VAL A 56 0.24 12.93 23.43
N PRO A 57 -0.04 11.96 24.29
CA PRO A 57 0.22 12.08 25.74
C PRO A 57 1.72 12.03 26.08
N ARG A 58 2.53 11.44 25.20
CA ARG A 58 3.99 11.33 25.32
C ARG A 58 4.61 11.36 23.94
N ALA A 59 5.84 11.88 23.84
CA ALA A 59 6.55 11.90 22.56
C ALA A 59 6.59 10.50 21.93
N GLY A 60 6.27 10.40 20.64
CA GLY A 60 6.05 9.12 19.98
C GLY A 60 5.84 9.25 18.48
N TRP A 61 5.66 8.11 17.82
CA TRP A 61 5.40 8.04 16.39
C TRP A 61 3.92 8.15 16.08
N LEU A 62 3.62 8.90 15.01
CA LEU A 62 2.37 8.82 14.27
C LEU A 62 2.64 8.08 12.98
N TYR A 63 1.80 7.08 12.66
CA TYR A 63 1.67 6.54 11.32
C TYR A 63 0.41 7.11 10.68
N LEU A 64 0.51 7.53 9.43
CA LEU A 64 -0.53 8.24 8.70
C LEU A 64 -0.76 7.54 7.37
N GLN A 65 -2.02 7.31 7.02
CA GLN A 65 -2.41 6.77 5.73
C GLN A 65 -3.67 7.43 5.23
N SER A 66 -3.71 7.70 3.93
CA SER A 66 -4.89 8.16 3.21
C SER A 66 -5.01 7.36 1.92
N ASP A 67 -6.21 6.87 1.65
CA ASP A 67 -6.60 6.29 0.37
C ASP A 67 -7.84 7.00 -0.17
N GLY A 68 -7.98 7.05 -1.48
CA GLY A 68 -9.12 7.66 -2.16
C GLY A 68 -8.99 7.60 -3.68
N VAL A 69 -9.83 8.36 -4.38
CA VAL A 69 -9.89 8.36 -5.84
C VAL A 69 -9.76 9.78 -6.38
N TYR A 70 -8.94 9.94 -7.41
CA TYR A 70 -8.99 11.11 -8.28
C TYR A 70 -9.89 10.84 -9.48
N ALA A 71 -10.68 11.83 -9.87
CA ALA A 71 -11.39 11.84 -11.14
C ALA A 71 -10.98 13.09 -11.96
N PRO A 72 -10.63 12.93 -13.25
CA PRO A 72 -10.27 14.05 -14.09
C PRO A 72 -11.49 14.91 -14.40
N LEU A 73 -11.32 16.24 -14.39
CA LEU A 73 -12.28 17.18 -14.96
C LEU A 73 -11.68 17.92 -16.15
N ASP A 74 -10.41 18.31 -16.01
CA ASP A 74 -9.61 18.92 -17.07
C ASP A 74 -8.33 18.07 -17.28
N ALA A 75 -7.55 18.37 -18.32
CA ALA A 75 -6.20 17.81 -18.50
C ALA A 75 -5.24 18.41 -17.45
N ALA A 76 -5.34 17.95 -16.22
CA ALA A 76 -4.60 18.47 -15.08
C ALA A 76 -3.61 17.46 -14.51
N GLN A 77 -2.67 17.95 -13.73
CA GLN A 77 -1.97 17.13 -12.74
C GLN A 77 -2.65 17.31 -11.39
N ALA A 78 -2.86 16.22 -10.65
CA ALA A 78 -3.41 16.25 -9.29
C ALA A 78 -2.48 15.52 -8.31
N ASN A 79 -2.43 15.98 -7.07
CA ASN A 79 -1.80 15.21 -6.00
C ASN A 79 -2.51 15.35 -4.66
N ALA A 80 -2.18 14.42 -3.76
CA ALA A 80 -2.62 14.35 -2.38
C ALA A 80 -1.44 14.04 -1.49
N TYR A 81 -1.41 14.69 -0.33
CA TYR A 81 -0.32 14.59 0.64
C TYR A 81 -0.82 14.95 2.04
N ILE A 82 -0.14 14.44 3.05
CA ILE A 82 -0.48 14.62 4.46
C ILE A 82 0.54 15.56 5.10
N THR A 83 0.02 16.48 5.91
CA THR A 83 0.81 17.41 6.72
C THR A 83 0.61 17.16 8.20
N VAL A 84 1.65 17.43 8.99
CA VAL A 84 1.61 17.49 10.44
C VAL A 84 2.09 18.87 10.88
N ASN A 85 1.25 19.59 11.62
CA ASN A 85 1.46 20.98 12.00
C ASN A 85 1.84 21.87 10.81
N GLY A 86 1.18 21.65 9.66
CA GLY A 86 1.40 22.38 8.42
C GLY A 86 2.62 21.95 7.60
N LYS A 87 3.45 21.03 8.09
CA LYS A 87 4.63 20.52 7.37
C LYS A 87 4.31 19.21 6.65
N PRO A 88 4.61 19.06 5.35
CA PRO A 88 4.43 17.79 4.64
C PRO A 88 5.26 16.66 5.26
N VAL A 89 4.64 15.51 5.49
CA VAL A 89 5.30 14.33 6.09
C VAL A 89 5.14 13.05 5.26
N SER A 90 4.21 13.00 4.30
CA SER A 90 3.98 11.84 3.44
C SER A 90 4.80 11.87 2.14
N ASN A 91 4.53 10.92 1.23
CA ASN A 91 4.77 11.09 -0.21
C ASN A 91 3.80 12.09 -0.82
N ASP A 92 4.14 12.57 -2.02
CA ASP A 92 3.19 13.17 -2.97
C ASP A 92 2.63 12.06 -3.86
N SER A 93 1.35 11.75 -3.71
CA SER A 93 0.63 10.80 -4.55
C SER A 93 0.13 11.51 -5.80
N ILE A 94 0.90 11.46 -6.89
CA ILE A 94 0.65 12.27 -8.09
C ILE A 94 0.03 11.44 -9.20
N ILE A 95 -1.01 12.00 -9.83
CA ILE A 95 -1.48 11.59 -11.15
C ILE A 95 -1.35 12.76 -12.13
N ASP A 96 -0.97 12.47 -13.37
CA ASP A 96 -0.88 13.49 -14.43
C ASP A 96 -1.62 13.05 -15.68
N TRP A 97 -2.67 13.78 -16.02
CA TRP A 97 -3.46 13.59 -17.24
C TRP A 97 -3.05 14.56 -18.35
N ARG A 98 -2.09 15.47 -18.13
CA ARG A 98 -1.60 16.36 -19.19
C ARG A 98 -0.89 15.51 -20.24
N GLY A 99 -1.45 15.48 -21.46
CA GLY A 99 -0.96 14.63 -22.54
C GLY A 99 -1.61 13.24 -22.61
N SER A 100 -2.52 12.91 -21.69
CA SER A 100 -3.42 11.75 -21.84
C SER A 100 -4.40 11.98 -23.00
N ARG A 101 -4.75 10.91 -23.71
CA ARG A 101 -5.84 10.93 -24.71
C ARG A 101 -7.13 10.31 -24.20
N ALA A 102 -7.11 9.74 -23.01
CA ALA A 102 -8.27 9.09 -22.43
C ALA A 102 -8.16 9.07 -20.89
N PRO A 103 -8.27 10.25 -20.25
CA PRO A 103 -8.06 10.40 -18.82
C PRO A 103 -9.14 9.64 -18.05
N ASN A 104 -8.71 8.79 -17.12
CA ASN A 104 -9.60 7.97 -16.29
C ASN A 104 -9.39 8.23 -14.80
N ARG A 105 -10.38 7.83 -14.01
CA ARG A 105 -10.24 7.79 -12.55
C ARG A 105 -9.10 6.86 -12.14
N HIS A 106 -8.41 7.22 -11.06
CA HIS A 106 -7.34 6.41 -10.50
C HIS A 106 -7.30 6.53 -8.98
N ALA A 107 -6.94 5.43 -8.32
CA ALA A 107 -6.72 5.38 -6.89
C ALA A 107 -5.49 6.21 -6.48
N PHE A 108 -5.50 6.78 -5.28
CA PHE A 108 -4.32 7.38 -4.68
C PHE A 108 -4.06 6.79 -3.30
N ASN A 109 -2.80 6.81 -2.91
CA ASN A 109 -2.39 6.45 -1.56
C ASN A 109 -1.32 7.44 -1.07
N ALA A 110 -1.49 7.99 0.13
CA ALA A 110 -0.47 8.81 0.78
C ALA A 110 -0.14 8.22 2.15
N ILE A 111 1.13 7.90 2.40
CA ILE A 111 1.62 7.38 3.68
C ILE A 111 2.69 8.27 4.26
N GLY A 112 2.68 8.41 5.58
CA GLY A 112 3.67 9.17 6.32
C GLY A 112 3.94 8.56 7.69
N ALA A 113 5.15 8.74 8.19
CA ALA A 113 5.49 8.45 9.57
C ALA A 113 6.36 9.57 10.13
N VAL A 114 5.99 10.08 11.30
CA VAL A 114 6.70 11.20 11.93
C VAL A 114 6.69 11.06 13.44
N ARG A 115 7.83 11.34 14.06
CA ARG A 115 7.93 11.43 15.51
C ARG A 115 7.54 12.83 15.96
N VAL A 116 6.61 12.91 16.91
CA VAL A 116 6.07 14.17 17.42
C VAL A 116 6.28 14.27 18.92
N PRO A 117 6.43 15.48 19.49
CA PRO A 117 6.44 15.67 20.94
C PRO A 117 5.05 15.38 21.54
N ALA A 118 5.00 15.34 22.87
CA ALA A 118 3.72 15.33 23.57
C ALA A 118 2.96 16.64 23.33
N GLY A 119 1.63 16.59 23.33
CA GLY A 119 0.75 17.75 23.15
C GLY A 119 -0.26 17.59 22.02
N LYS A 120 -0.85 18.71 21.60
CA LYS A 120 -1.80 18.74 20.49
C LYS A 120 -1.06 18.75 19.15
N VAL A 121 -1.44 17.85 18.26
CA VAL A 121 -0.86 17.72 16.93
C VAL A 121 -1.97 17.83 15.89
N ARG A 122 -1.83 18.79 14.96
CA ARG A 122 -2.76 18.97 13.85
C ARG A 122 -2.30 18.14 12.67
N VAL A 123 -3.16 17.29 12.14
CA VAL A 123 -2.88 16.44 10.98
C VAL A 123 -3.93 16.73 9.92
N ALA A 124 -3.50 16.92 8.68
CA ALA A 124 -4.41 17.24 7.59
C ALA A 124 -4.00 16.57 6.28
N LEU A 125 -5.00 16.05 5.56
CA LEU A 125 -4.90 15.64 4.16
C LEU A 125 -5.15 16.86 3.28
N HIS A 126 -4.27 17.07 2.33
CA HIS A 126 -4.39 18.12 1.31
C HIS A 126 -4.47 17.48 -0.06
N ALA A 127 -5.10 18.19 -0.98
CA ALA A 127 -4.95 17.96 -2.40
C ALA A 127 -4.74 19.30 -3.13
N ARG A 128 -4.11 19.24 -4.29
CA ARG A 128 -3.93 20.38 -5.19
C ARG A 128 -3.88 19.89 -6.63
N THR A 129 -4.09 20.83 -7.55
CA THR A 129 -3.91 20.59 -8.99
C THR A 129 -2.97 21.61 -9.62
N VAL A 130 -2.44 21.25 -10.79
CA VAL A 130 -1.70 22.12 -11.70
C VAL A 130 -2.38 22.06 -13.07
N ASP A 131 -2.53 23.21 -13.72
CA ASP A 131 -3.10 23.38 -15.07
C ASP A 131 -4.53 22.84 -15.27
N GLY A 132 -5.39 22.97 -14.26
CA GLY A 132 -6.81 22.62 -14.39
C GLY A 132 -7.41 22.14 -13.07
N ARG A 133 -8.53 21.44 -13.18
CA ARG A 133 -9.30 20.91 -12.05
C ARG A 133 -9.35 19.40 -12.08
N ALA A 134 -9.51 18.85 -10.89
CA ALA A 134 -9.79 17.44 -10.67
C ALA A 134 -10.79 17.30 -9.53
N THR A 135 -11.41 16.14 -9.40
CA THR A 135 -12.23 15.80 -8.24
C THR A 135 -11.48 14.81 -7.37
N VAL A 136 -11.45 15.05 -6.06
CA VAL A 136 -11.22 14.00 -5.05
C VAL A 136 -12.58 13.48 -4.62
N MET A 137 -12.83 12.21 -4.86
CA MET A 137 -14.15 11.62 -4.64
C MET A 137 -14.47 11.42 -3.15
N ALA A 138 -15.75 11.39 -2.83
CA ALA A 138 -16.27 10.98 -1.53
C ALA A 138 -15.72 9.61 -1.13
N GLY A 139 -15.60 9.36 0.17
CA GLY A 139 -14.97 8.16 0.70
C GLY A 139 -13.45 8.26 0.83
N ALA A 140 -12.78 9.24 0.21
CA ALA A 140 -11.38 9.51 0.49
C ALA A 140 -11.16 9.74 2.00
N ASN A 141 -10.13 9.15 2.59
CA ASN A 141 -10.00 9.08 4.05
C ASN A 141 -8.71 9.70 4.60
N LEU A 142 -8.64 9.81 5.93
CA LEU A 142 -7.42 10.11 6.68
C LEU A 142 -7.40 9.26 7.94
N SER A 143 -6.44 8.32 7.99
CA SER A 143 -6.14 7.48 9.14
C SER A 143 -4.93 8.02 9.90
N ILE A 144 -5.11 8.29 11.19
CA ILE A 144 -4.08 8.80 12.10
C ILE A 144 -3.90 7.78 13.21
N VAL A 145 -2.82 6.99 13.14
CA VAL A 145 -2.48 5.96 14.12
C VAL A 145 -1.45 6.51 15.10
N THR A 146 -1.87 6.65 16.36
CA THR A 146 -0.98 7.07 17.45
C THR A 146 -0.29 5.85 18.05
N THR A 147 1.00 5.95 18.38
CA THR A 147 1.79 4.86 18.99
C THR A 147 1.83 3.56 18.18
N ALA A 148 1.85 3.67 16.85
CA ALA A 148 1.75 2.53 15.92
C ALA A 148 2.83 1.44 16.06
N ALA A 149 4.05 1.81 16.51
CA ALA A 149 5.14 0.85 16.69
C ALA A 149 6.24 1.41 17.61
N THR A 150 7.02 0.51 18.22
CA THR A 150 8.23 0.91 18.98
C THR A 150 9.40 1.25 18.08
N HIS A 151 9.47 0.60 16.91
CA HIS A 151 10.47 0.87 15.87
C HIS A 151 9.76 1.29 14.59
N VAL A 152 10.13 2.47 14.11
CA VAL A 152 9.66 3.01 12.85
C VAL A 152 10.86 3.47 12.05
N ALA A 153 11.00 3.00 10.82
CA ALA A 153 11.93 3.58 9.85
C ALA A 153 11.13 4.15 8.68
N ALA A 154 11.50 5.37 8.27
CA ALA A 154 10.85 6.07 7.17
C ALA A 154 11.93 6.55 6.18
N ALA A 155 12.11 5.81 5.10
CA ALA A 155 12.98 6.21 4.00
C ALA A 155 12.21 7.08 3.00
N ARG A 156 12.91 8.02 2.36
CA ARG A 156 12.34 8.94 1.38
C ARG A 156 13.31 9.12 0.22
N LEU A 157 12.78 9.14 -1.00
CA LEU A 157 13.56 9.55 -2.16
C LEU A 157 13.67 11.10 -2.21
N PRO A 158 14.88 11.68 -2.08
CA PRO A 158 15.03 13.15 -1.92
C PRO A 158 14.75 13.92 -3.22
N GLY A 159 15.00 13.31 -4.37
CA GLY A 159 14.67 13.81 -5.70
C GLY A 159 14.10 12.67 -6.55
N ALA A 160 13.71 12.94 -7.78
CA ALA A 160 13.31 11.86 -8.67
C ALA A 160 14.52 10.96 -9.00
N SER A 161 14.28 9.67 -9.21
CA SER A 161 15.34 8.72 -9.63
C SER A 161 15.96 9.16 -10.96
N PRO A 162 17.14 8.64 -11.36
CA PRO A 162 17.52 8.64 -12.77
C PRO A 162 16.47 7.89 -13.61
N TRP A 163 16.54 8.04 -14.94
CA TRP A 163 15.81 7.14 -15.84
C TRP A 163 16.25 5.70 -15.58
N LEU A 164 15.30 4.87 -15.18
CA LEU A 164 15.52 3.45 -14.97
C LEU A 164 15.10 2.73 -16.24
N ALA A 165 15.92 1.80 -16.70
CA ALA A 165 15.60 0.92 -17.81
C ALA A 165 15.70 -0.52 -17.29
N PHE A 166 14.69 -1.31 -17.59
CA PHE A 166 14.60 -2.69 -17.17
C PHE A 166 14.44 -3.58 -18.38
N ASP A 167 15.06 -4.75 -18.31
CA ASP A 167 14.93 -5.78 -19.32
C ASP A 167 14.70 -7.11 -18.61
N THR A 168 13.47 -7.61 -18.74
CA THR A 168 13.03 -8.88 -18.17
C THR A 168 12.81 -9.94 -19.24
N ARG A 169 13.33 -9.73 -20.46
CA ARG A 169 13.40 -10.78 -21.47
C ARG A 169 14.11 -12.01 -20.89
N ASP A 170 13.63 -13.17 -21.33
CA ASP A 170 14.09 -14.49 -20.87
C ASP A 170 13.94 -14.73 -19.37
N THR A 171 13.01 -14.02 -18.70
CA THR A 171 12.63 -14.30 -17.31
C THR A 171 11.24 -14.95 -17.32
N PRO A 172 11.13 -16.27 -17.13
CA PRO A 172 9.81 -16.92 -17.09
C PRO A 172 8.95 -16.41 -15.92
N GLU A 173 7.64 -16.29 -16.14
CA GLU A 173 6.70 -16.05 -15.04
C GLU A 173 6.85 -17.14 -13.96
N GLY A 174 6.72 -16.74 -12.69
CA GLY A 174 6.84 -17.66 -11.56
C GLY A 174 8.29 -17.89 -11.10
N THR A 175 9.26 -17.24 -11.73
CA THR A 175 10.65 -17.16 -11.26
C THR A 175 10.93 -15.79 -10.60
N PRO A 176 11.90 -15.72 -9.68
CA PRO A 176 12.34 -14.43 -9.11
C PRO A 176 12.85 -13.48 -10.17
N ILE A 177 12.65 -12.18 -9.99
CA ILE A 177 13.21 -11.15 -10.87
C ILE A 177 14.73 -11.12 -10.74
N PRO A 178 15.49 -11.29 -11.84
CA PRO A 178 16.95 -11.23 -11.82
C PRO A 178 17.42 -9.82 -11.51
N GLU A 179 18.64 -9.67 -10.99
CA GLU A 179 19.22 -8.36 -10.64
C GLU A 179 19.24 -7.36 -11.80
N ARG A 180 19.45 -7.82 -13.03
CA ARG A 180 19.39 -6.98 -14.25
C ARG A 180 18.00 -6.37 -14.49
N GLY A 181 16.95 -7.02 -14.01
CA GLY A 181 15.55 -6.63 -14.24
C GLY A 181 14.99 -5.75 -13.12
N ARG A 182 15.78 -5.38 -12.11
CA ARG A 182 15.30 -4.64 -10.93
C ARG A 182 16.31 -3.63 -10.40
N ARG A 183 15.81 -2.65 -9.65
CA ARG A 183 16.62 -1.65 -8.95
C ARG A 183 16.03 -1.34 -7.58
N ALA A 184 16.83 -1.50 -6.53
CA ALA A 184 16.46 -1.02 -5.20
C ALA A 184 16.45 0.52 -5.19
N LEU A 185 15.37 1.10 -4.68
CA LEU A 185 15.15 2.55 -4.61
C LEU A 185 15.33 3.09 -3.19
N LEU A 186 14.76 2.38 -2.22
CA LEU A 186 14.79 2.74 -0.81
C LEU A 186 15.07 1.47 0.00
N THR A 187 15.80 1.62 1.09
CA THR A 187 16.05 0.56 2.07
C THR A 187 15.74 1.08 3.46
N ALA A 188 15.05 0.27 4.25
CA ALA A 188 14.71 0.54 5.63
C ALA A 188 15.06 -0.69 6.47
N ALA A 189 15.53 -0.48 7.69
CA ALA A 189 15.77 -1.59 8.61
C ALA A 189 14.43 -2.12 9.15
N ALA A 190 14.31 -3.44 9.27
CA ALA A 190 13.12 -4.09 9.82
C ALA A 190 13.06 -3.97 11.36
N ARG A 191 14.23 -4.10 12.03
CA ARG A 191 14.47 -3.89 13.47
C ARG A 191 13.40 -4.49 14.40
N ASN A 192 13.10 -5.78 14.23
CA ASN A 192 12.27 -6.53 15.18
C ASN A 192 12.62 -8.01 15.12
N ALA A 193 13.58 -8.43 15.96
CA ALA A 193 13.96 -9.82 16.07
C ALA A 193 12.74 -10.66 16.49
N ALA A 194 12.37 -11.65 15.66
CA ALA A 194 11.31 -12.62 15.92
C ALA A 194 9.87 -12.09 16.02
N GLY A 195 9.61 -10.81 15.75
CA GLY A 195 8.27 -10.22 15.77
C GLY A 195 7.83 -9.66 14.40
N PRO A 196 6.54 -9.31 14.24
CA PRO A 196 6.02 -8.85 12.96
C PRO A 196 6.63 -7.51 12.52
N VAL A 197 6.81 -7.38 11.21
CA VAL A 197 7.21 -6.15 10.53
C VAL A 197 6.21 -5.88 9.43
N VAL A 198 5.52 -4.74 9.54
CA VAL A 198 4.67 -4.21 8.47
C VAL A 198 5.48 -3.23 7.65
N ALA A 199 5.39 -3.32 6.33
CA ALA A 199 6.02 -2.37 5.43
C ALA A 199 5.02 -1.79 4.45
N MET A 200 5.10 -0.48 4.25
CA MET A 200 4.20 0.28 3.39
C MET A 200 5.06 1.15 2.46
N ALA A 201 4.78 1.11 1.16
CA ALA A 201 5.46 1.91 0.17
C ALA A 201 4.46 2.71 -0.67
N SER A 202 4.79 3.95 -0.98
CA SER A 202 3.90 4.82 -1.76
C SER A 202 4.65 5.97 -2.42
N GLY A 203 4.22 6.34 -3.62
CA GLY A 203 4.79 7.40 -4.43
C GLY A 203 4.14 7.45 -5.80
N HIS A 204 4.93 7.72 -6.84
CA HIS A 204 4.45 7.72 -8.22
C HIS A 204 5.57 7.36 -9.20
N SER A 205 5.19 6.86 -10.37
CA SER A 205 6.07 6.64 -11.52
C SER A 205 5.62 7.49 -12.70
N TYR A 206 6.55 7.86 -13.58
CA TYR A 206 6.24 8.58 -14.82
C TYR A 206 7.20 8.21 -15.94
N VAL A 207 6.69 8.28 -17.17
CA VAL A 207 7.40 7.95 -18.41
C VAL A 207 7.72 9.21 -19.21
N SER A 208 8.70 9.11 -20.12
CA SER A 208 9.01 10.18 -21.08
C SER A 208 8.56 9.81 -22.49
N ASP A 209 9.03 8.66 -23.00
CA ASP A 209 8.98 8.42 -24.44
C ASP A 209 8.53 7.01 -24.87
N SER A 210 8.56 6.01 -23.97
CA SER A 210 8.31 4.61 -24.32
C SER A 210 7.26 3.98 -23.41
N PRO A 211 6.33 3.18 -23.96
CA PRO A 211 5.38 2.41 -23.16
C PRO A 211 6.11 1.40 -22.26
N GLY A 212 5.56 1.13 -21.08
CA GLY A 212 6.04 0.06 -20.21
C GLY A 212 5.29 -0.05 -18.88
N ASP A 213 5.37 -1.24 -18.28
CA ASP A 213 4.66 -1.58 -17.05
C ASP A 213 5.48 -1.22 -15.82
N ALA A 214 5.44 0.05 -15.42
CA ALA A 214 6.12 0.46 -14.20
C ALA A 214 5.66 -0.39 -13.01
N MET A 215 6.56 -1.22 -12.48
CA MET A 215 6.27 -2.18 -11.43
C MET A 215 7.10 -1.94 -10.17
N TRP A 216 6.47 -1.90 -9.01
CA TRP A 216 7.12 -1.84 -7.70
C TRP A 216 6.80 -3.07 -6.85
N GLY A 217 7.79 -3.53 -6.10
CA GLY A 217 7.61 -4.57 -5.09
C GLY A 217 8.39 -4.27 -3.81
N ILE A 218 7.99 -4.90 -2.72
CA ILE A 218 8.71 -4.85 -1.44
C ILE A 218 9.51 -6.14 -1.27
N PHE A 219 10.81 -6.00 -1.02
CA PHE A 219 11.77 -7.10 -0.90
C PHE A 219 12.27 -7.20 0.55
N LEU A 220 12.61 -8.41 0.98
CA LEU A 220 13.25 -8.66 2.27
C LEU A 220 14.66 -9.20 2.01
N ASN A 221 15.68 -8.54 2.57
CA ASN A 221 17.08 -8.97 2.46
C ASN A 221 17.55 -9.18 1.01
N GLY A 222 17.17 -8.26 0.11
CA GLY A 222 17.51 -8.36 -1.30
C GLY A 222 16.71 -9.39 -2.09
N ARG A 223 15.79 -10.14 -1.45
CA ARG A 223 14.99 -11.21 -2.07
C ARG A 223 13.56 -10.80 -2.31
N GLU A 224 13.02 -11.25 -3.44
CA GLU A 224 11.63 -11.04 -3.82
C GLU A 224 10.70 -11.67 -2.79
N SER A 225 9.70 -10.91 -2.35
CA SER A 225 8.74 -11.42 -1.37
C SER A 225 7.73 -12.38 -2.01
N PRO A 226 7.33 -13.45 -1.31
CA PRO A 226 6.25 -14.32 -1.73
C PRO A 226 4.91 -13.59 -1.89
N LEU A 227 4.02 -14.12 -2.74
CA LEU A 227 2.68 -13.57 -3.01
C LEU A 227 1.80 -13.40 -1.76
N ASP A 228 1.94 -14.25 -0.76
CA ASP A 228 1.16 -14.14 0.47
C ASP A 228 1.75 -13.10 1.46
N THR A 229 2.92 -12.54 1.17
CA THR A 229 3.70 -11.68 2.07
C THR A 229 3.79 -10.23 1.61
N ALA A 230 3.72 -9.95 0.30
CA ALA A 230 3.75 -8.59 -0.20
C ALA A 230 2.88 -8.42 -1.45
N THR A 231 2.41 -7.21 -1.66
CA THR A 231 1.79 -6.81 -2.93
C THR A 231 2.80 -6.20 -3.88
N TRP A 232 2.52 -6.35 -5.16
CA TRP A 232 3.09 -5.57 -6.24
C TRP A 232 2.18 -4.39 -6.55
N SER A 233 2.79 -3.32 -7.05
CA SER A 233 2.11 -2.22 -7.73
C SER A 233 2.54 -2.27 -9.19
N ILE A 234 1.59 -2.18 -10.11
CA ILE A 234 1.86 -2.03 -11.55
C ILE A 234 0.93 -0.95 -12.07
N ASN A 235 1.48 -0.05 -12.86
CA ASN A 235 0.71 0.83 -13.73
C ASN A 235 1.33 0.79 -15.13
N ASP A 236 0.51 0.51 -16.12
CA ASP A 236 0.87 0.68 -17.52
C ASP A 236 0.95 2.18 -17.83
N LEU A 237 2.15 2.68 -18.09
CA LEU A 237 2.43 4.09 -18.33
C LEU A 237 2.96 4.28 -19.74
N PHE A 238 2.25 5.06 -20.55
CA PHE A 238 2.70 5.39 -21.89
C PHE A 238 2.14 6.73 -22.38
N ALA A 239 2.88 7.37 -23.29
CA ALA A 239 2.39 8.55 -23.99
C ALA A 239 1.11 8.17 -24.75
N LEU A 240 0.03 8.93 -24.55
CA LEU A 240 -1.33 8.68 -25.07
C LEU A 240 -2.20 7.69 -24.28
N GLY A 241 -1.71 7.13 -23.17
CA GLY A 241 -2.49 6.27 -22.28
C GLY A 241 -3.50 7.03 -21.43
N ALA A 242 -3.95 6.41 -20.33
CA ALA A 242 -4.90 7.00 -19.40
C ALA A 242 -4.24 8.13 -18.60
N GLU A 243 -2.98 7.97 -18.24
CA GLU A 243 -2.16 8.95 -17.54
C GLU A 243 -0.69 8.81 -17.96
N VAL A 244 0.09 9.90 -17.84
CA VAL A 244 1.55 9.88 -18.09
C VAL A 244 2.37 9.72 -16.81
N GLN A 245 1.70 9.85 -15.66
CA GLN A 245 2.24 9.67 -14.33
C GLN A 245 1.13 9.12 -13.44
N ALA A 246 1.40 8.07 -12.67
CA ALA A 246 0.39 7.42 -11.83
C ALA A 246 0.89 7.18 -10.39
N PRO A 247 -0.02 7.22 -9.40
CA PRO A 247 0.25 6.75 -8.05
C PRO A 247 0.63 5.27 -8.01
N MET A 248 1.71 4.96 -7.29
CA MET A 248 2.22 3.61 -7.10
C MET A 248 2.28 3.31 -5.61
N PHE A 249 1.80 2.16 -5.17
CA PHE A 249 1.78 1.81 -3.75
C PHE A 249 1.71 0.30 -3.50
N ALA A 250 2.43 -0.16 -2.49
CA ALA A 250 2.57 -1.56 -2.14
C ALA A 250 2.61 -1.76 -0.62
N GLN A 251 2.29 -2.96 -0.17
CA GLN A 251 2.29 -3.33 1.24
C GLN A 251 2.91 -4.71 1.48
N ALA A 252 3.48 -4.94 2.65
CA ALA A 252 4.01 -6.23 3.06
C ALA A 252 3.83 -6.49 4.55
N LEU A 253 3.68 -7.77 4.90
CA LEU A 253 3.73 -8.27 6.27
C LEU A 253 4.73 -9.40 6.37
N TYR A 254 5.79 -9.20 7.14
CA TYR A 254 6.76 -10.23 7.51
C TYR A 254 6.48 -10.65 8.96
N PRO A 255 5.89 -11.83 9.23
CA PRO A 255 5.46 -12.19 10.58
C PRO A 255 6.61 -12.38 11.58
N SER A 256 7.77 -12.85 11.11
CA SER A 256 8.94 -13.11 11.94
C SER A 256 10.22 -13.10 11.08
N PRO A 257 10.66 -11.93 10.58
CA PRO A 257 11.90 -11.84 9.83
C PRO A 257 13.12 -11.97 10.77
N PRO A 258 14.30 -12.34 10.24
CA PRO A 258 15.56 -12.27 10.98
C PRO A 258 15.82 -10.87 11.58
N ALA A 259 16.48 -10.79 12.73
CA ALA A 259 16.69 -9.56 13.50
C ALA A 259 17.28 -8.39 12.69
N ASP A 260 18.30 -8.68 11.88
CA ASP A 260 19.03 -7.70 11.08
C ASP A 260 18.47 -7.55 9.66
N SER A 261 17.17 -7.84 9.49
CA SER A 261 16.56 -7.77 8.17
C SER A 261 16.46 -6.34 7.64
N THR A 262 16.58 -6.23 6.33
CA THR A 262 16.34 -5.01 5.56
C THR A 262 15.12 -5.20 4.69
N VAL A 263 14.25 -4.20 4.68
CA VAL A 263 13.11 -4.11 3.77
C VAL A 263 13.47 -3.11 2.69
N GLN A 264 13.18 -3.43 1.44
CA GLN A 264 13.54 -2.60 0.30
C GLN A 264 12.34 -2.36 -0.59
N LEU A 265 12.19 -1.12 -1.06
CA LEU A 265 11.32 -0.80 -2.19
C LEU A 265 12.14 -0.98 -3.46
N VAL A 266 11.64 -1.80 -4.38
CA VAL A 266 12.32 -2.18 -5.61
C VAL A 266 11.45 -1.81 -6.80
N ALA A 267 12.03 -1.08 -7.76
CA ALA A 267 11.46 -0.87 -9.08
C ALA A 267 11.90 -1.99 -10.03
N SER A 268 11.04 -2.38 -10.94
CA SER A 268 11.24 -3.42 -11.93
C SER A 268 10.35 -3.19 -13.16
N GLU A 269 10.53 -4.04 -14.16
CA GLU A 269 9.52 -4.35 -15.18
C GLU A 269 8.84 -5.70 -14.90
N SER A 270 7.61 -5.88 -15.35
CA SER A 270 6.91 -7.17 -15.24
C SER A 270 7.30 -8.12 -16.39
N PRO A 271 7.80 -9.34 -16.12
CA PRO A 271 8.07 -10.35 -17.15
C PRO A 271 6.80 -11.08 -17.56
N TYR A 272 6.45 -10.95 -18.82
CA TYR A 272 5.40 -11.73 -19.45
C TYR A 272 5.95 -13.07 -19.94
N TYR A 273 5.23 -14.16 -19.60
CA TYR A 273 5.57 -15.53 -20.00
C TYR A 273 5.53 -15.73 -21.53
N ARG A 274 4.55 -15.12 -22.19
CA ARG A 274 4.40 -15.10 -23.65
C ARG A 274 4.14 -13.66 -24.07
N PRO A 275 5.19 -12.84 -24.23
CA PRO A 275 4.97 -11.48 -24.64
C PRO A 275 4.40 -11.47 -26.06
N LEU A 276 3.38 -10.63 -26.30
CA LEU A 276 2.83 -10.44 -27.64
C LEU A 276 3.85 -9.78 -28.59
N MET A 277 4.80 -9.02 -28.03
CA MET A 277 5.88 -8.34 -28.75
C MET A 277 7.18 -8.37 -27.95
N ALA A 278 8.34 -8.33 -28.63
CA ALA A 278 9.65 -8.39 -27.96
C ALA A 278 9.91 -7.24 -26.96
N SER A 279 9.23 -6.11 -27.11
CA SER A 279 9.35 -4.93 -26.26
C SER A 279 8.52 -4.97 -24.97
N THR A 280 7.56 -5.89 -24.84
CA THR A 280 6.66 -5.96 -23.66
C THR A 280 7.40 -6.29 -22.35
N ASN A 281 8.65 -6.76 -22.43
CA ASN A 281 9.49 -7.03 -21.27
C ASN A 281 10.58 -5.97 -21.08
N ALA A 282 10.37 -4.77 -21.62
CA ALA A 282 11.26 -3.64 -21.46
C ALA A 282 10.47 -2.38 -21.09
N ALA A 283 10.81 -1.77 -19.95
CA ALA A 283 10.24 -0.49 -19.56
C ALA A 283 11.31 0.52 -19.19
N ARG A 284 10.97 1.78 -19.44
CA ARG A 284 11.80 2.92 -19.08
C ARG A 284 10.98 4.01 -18.39
N TYR A 285 11.21 4.19 -17.09
CA TYR A 285 10.46 5.16 -16.29
C TYR A 285 11.33 5.79 -15.19
N ARG A 286 10.79 6.81 -14.54
CA ARG A 286 11.35 7.41 -13.33
C ARG A 286 10.42 7.20 -12.16
N VAL A 287 11.02 7.14 -10.97
CA VAL A 287 10.30 7.19 -9.71
C VAL A 287 10.38 8.60 -9.12
N GLY A 288 9.23 9.08 -8.69
CA GLY A 288 8.99 10.40 -8.14
C GLY A 288 9.79 10.74 -6.89
N ALA A 289 10.16 12.02 -6.79
CA ALA A 289 10.64 12.58 -5.53
C ALA A 289 9.57 12.42 -4.44
N GLY A 290 10.00 12.28 -3.19
CA GLY A 290 9.09 12.14 -2.07
C GLY A 290 8.51 10.73 -1.88
N THR A 291 8.73 9.79 -2.81
CA THR A 291 8.41 8.37 -2.63
C THR A 291 8.90 7.86 -1.28
N ARG A 292 8.07 7.08 -0.58
CA ARG A 292 8.31 6.61 0.79
C ARG A 292 8.35 5.08 0.86
N LEU A 293 9.17 4.61 1.79
CA LEU A 293 9.11 3.27 2.36
C LEU A 293 9.08 3.42 3.87
N ILE A 294 8.04 2.89 4.51
CA ILE A 294 7.85 2.93 5.96
C ILE A 294 7.84 1.49 6.47
N THR A 295 8.65 1.20 7.49
CA THR A 295 8.58 -0.05 8.25
C THR A 295 8.09 0.25 9.67
N LEU A 296 7.16 -0.57 10.15
CA LEU A 296 6.59 -0.53 11.49
C LEU A 296 6.86 -1.87 12.16
N ALA A 297 7.48 -1.84 13.33
CA ALA A 297 7.87 -3.05 14.02
C ALA A 297 7.92 -2.89 15.55
N GLY A 298 7.55 -3.97 16.25
CA GLY A 298 7.48 -4.02 17.71
C GLY A 298 6.32 -3.19 18.31
N GLY A 299 5.82 -3.63 19.46
CA GLY A 299 4.71 -2.97 20.18
C GLY A 299 3.31 -3.30 19.68
N MET A 300 3.17 -3.75 18.42
CA MET A 300 1.91 -4.24 17.85
C MET A 300 1.44 -5.50 18.59
N ARG A 301 0.16 -5.52 19.00
CA ARG A 301 -0.50 -6.66 19.66
C ARG A 301 -1.53 -7.33 18.76
N VAL A 302 -1.97 -6.65 17.72
CA VAL A 302 -2.89 -7.16 16.71
C VAL A 302 -2.23 -6.95 15.37
N THR A 303 -1.82 -8.02 14.70
CA THR A 303 -1.26 -7.95 13.35
C THR A 303 -1.69 -9.18 12.57
N GLY A 304 -2.00 -9.02 11.29
CA GLY A 304 -2.35 -10.16 10.46
C GLY A 304 -2.56 -9.80 9.00
N ARG A 305 -2.88 -10.84 8.24
CA ARG A 305 -3.17 -10.76 6.80
C ARG A 305 -4.39 -11.57 6.45
N GLY A 306 -5.12 -11.11 5.43
CA GLY A 306 -6.17 -11.86 4.79
C GLY A 306 -5.73 -12.29 3.40
N LEU A 307 -5.95 -13.56 3.07
CA LEU A 307 -5.58 -14.15 1.79
C LEU A 307 -6.84 -14.55 1.01
N ALA A 308 -6.71 -14.66 -0.32
CA ALA A 308 -7.81 -15.04 -1.19
C ALA A 308 -8.28 -16.47 -0.88
N PRO A 309 -9.53 -16.70 -0.44
CA PRO A 309 -9.98 -18.04 -0.01
C PRO A 309 -9.96 -19.09 -1.13
N ALA A 310 -10.26 -18.66 -2.36
CA ALA A 310 -10.30 -19.53 -3.53
C ALA A 310 -8.94 -19.70 -4.22
N HIS A 311 -7.86 -19.15 -3.64
CA HIS A 311 -6.54 -19.15 -4.26
C HIS A 311 -5.58 -20.10 -3.54
N ASP A 312 -5.09 -21.10 -4.26
CA ASP A 312 -4.03 -21.98 -3.76
C ASP A 312 -2.66 -21.34 -3.98
N TYR A 313 -2.21 -20.56 -2.98
CA TYR A 313 -0.91 -19.90 -3.00
C TYR A 313 0.27 -20.87 -3.10
N ALA A 314 0.13 -22.08 -2.53
CA ALA A 314 1.19 -23.07 -2.56
C ALA A 314 1.36 -23.65 -3.96
N ALA A 315 0.26 -24.03 -4.63
CA ALA A 315 0.29 -24.59 -5.98
C ALA A 315 0.70 -23.57 -7.06
N LYS A 316 0.45 -22.27 -6.84
CA LYS A 316 0.79 -21.22 -7.81
C LYS A 316 2.28 -20.86 -7.82
N GLY A 317 3.00 -21.13 -6.73
CA GLY A 317 4.40 -20.78 -6.57
C GLY A 317 4.61 -19.34 -6.10
N GLN A 318 5.73 -19.09 -5.41
CA GLN A 318 5.97 -17.88 -4.64
C GLN A 318 6.13 -16.59 -5.46
N HIS A 319 6.52 -16.69 -6.73
CA HIS A 319 6.86 -15.54 -7.59
C HIS A 319 5.84 -15.29 -8.72
N ARG A 320 4.64 -15.88 -8.59
CA ARG A 320 3.62 -15.84 -9.63
C ARG A 320 2.80 -14.54 -9.59
N ARG A 321 3.39 -13.48 -10.13
CA ARG A 321 2.86 -12.11 -10.15
C ARG A 321 1.49 -11.97 -10.81
N TYR A 322 1.10 -12.88 -11.68
CA TYR A 322 -0.20 -12.92 -12.37
C TYR A 322 -1.17 -13.95 -11.77
N ALA A 323 -1.12 -14.09 -10.45
CA ALA A 323 -2.10 -14.81 -9.63
C ALA A 323 -3.47 -14.11 -9.66
N TYR A 324 -4.18 -14.20 -10.78
CA TYR A 324 -5.46 -13.54 -10.99
C TYR A 324 -6.63 -14.23 -10.29
N VAL A 325 -7.55 -13.41 -9.81
CA VAL A 325 -8.91 -13.76 -9.37
C VAL A 325 -9.86 -13.00 -10.28
N CYS A 326 -10.69 -13.73 -11.03
CA CYS A 326 -11.67 -13.10 -11.91
C CYS A 326 -12.82 -12.52 -11.06
N VAL A 327 -13.17 -11.27 -11.31
CA VAL A 327 -14.16 -10.53 -10.52
C VAL A 327 -15.39 -10.09 -11.33
N GLY A 328 -15.42 -10.37 -12.63
CA GLY A 328 -16.56 -10.04 -13.47
C GLY A 328 -16.43 -10.56 -14.90
N THR A 329 -17.54 -11.07 -15.43
CA THR A 329 -17.72 -11.38 -16.85
C THR A 329 -19.15 -11.08 -17.27
N ASN A 330 -19.35 -10.78 -18.55
CA ASN A 330 -20.64 -10.65 -19.21
C ASN A 330 -20.92 -11.85 -20.12
N GLY A 331 -20.59 -13.05 -19.66
CA GLY A 331 -20.94 -14.32 -20.31
C GLY A 331 -19.83 -14.97 -21.14
N PHE A 332 -18.59 -14.49 -21.06
CA PHE A 332 -17.48 -15.05 -21.85
C PHE A 332 -16.88 -16.33 -21.24
N ARG A 333 -16.77 -16.40 -19.90
CA ARG A 333 -16.34 -17.61 -19.16
C ARG A 333 -17.11 -17.78 -17.85
N PRO A 334 -18.45 -17.93 -17.91
CA PRO A 334 -19.30 -17.97 -16.72
C PRO A 334 -18.97 -19.15 -15.78
N GLU A 335 -18.27 -20.18 -16.28
CA GLU A 335 -17.84 -21.34 -15.49
C GLU A 335 -16.61 -21.08 -14.62
N LYS A 336 -15.86 -20.00 -14.88
CA LYS A 336 -14.62 -19.64 -14.17
C LYS A 336 -14.61 -18.22 -13.62
N CYS A 337 -15.55 -17.40 -14.04
CA CYS A 337 -15.65 -16.01 -13.66
C CYS A 337 -17.08 -15.66 -13.24
N PRO A 338 -17.27 -15.01 -12.08
CA PRO A 338 -18.60 -14.58 -11.66
C PRO A 338 -19.15 -13.48 -12.57
N PRO A 339 -20.48 -13.31 -12.66
CA PRO A 339 -21.07 -12.23 -13.44
C PRO A 339 -20.64 -10.86 -12.90
N ALA A 340 -20.43 -9.89 -13.80
CA ALA A 340 -20.21 -8.50 -13.41
C ALA A 340 -21.39 -7.97 -12.58
N GLY A 341 -21.10 -7.11 -11.61
CA GLY A 341 -22.06 -6.54 -10.65
C GLY A 341 -22.08 -7.27 -9.30
N GLY A 342 -21.52 -8.47 -9.20
CA GLY A 342 -21.38 -9.21 -7.95
C GLY A 342 -20.18 -8.78 -7.10
N ASP A 343 -20.26 -9.06 -5.80
CA ASP A 343 -19.13 -8.91 -4.88
C ASP A 343 -18.25 -10.17 -4.91
N VAL A 344 -16.94 -9.96 -4.94
CA VAL A 344 -15.94 -11.03 -4.91
C VAL A 344 -14.93 -10.76 -3.80
N VAL A 345 -14.77 -11.73 -2.89
CA VAL A 345 -13.80 -11.63 -1.80
C VAL A 345 -12.40 -11.91 -2.34
N LEU A 346 -11.56 -10.87 -2.38
CA LEU A 346 -10.15 -11.00 -2.76
C LEU A 346 -9.25 -11.39 -1.60
N GLY A 347 -9.63 -11.08 -0.37
CA GLY A 347 -8.86 -11.45 0.81
C GLY A 347 -9.77 -11.63 2.00
N ARG A 348 -9.55 -12.66 2.81
CA ARG A 348 -10.30 -12.90 4.04
C ARG A 348 -9.38 -13.30 5.17
N GLY A 349 -9.67 -12.78 6.35
CA GLY A 349 -8.99 -13.16 7.57
C GLY A 349 -9.79 -12.78 8.81
N ARG A 350 -9.20 -13.00 9.98
CA ARG A 350 -9.86 -12.73 11.26
C ARG A 350 -8.92 -11.90 12.14
N ALA A 351 -9.36 -10.68 12.49
CA ALA A 351 -8.63 -9.81 13.38
C ALA A 351 -9.14 -10.02 14.82
N CYS A 352 -8.29 -10.56 15.69
CA CYS A 352 -8.64 -10.85 17.08
C CYS A 352 -8.08 -9.79 18.02
N ILE A 353 -8.99 -9.07 18.68
CA ILE A 353 -8.72 -7.98 19.61
C ILE A 353 -8.66 -8.57 21.03
N PRO A 354 -7.49 -8.56 21.70
CA PRO A 354 -7.39 -9.12 23.04
C PRO A 354 -8.12 -8.25 24.07
N PRO A 355 -8.57 -8.82 25.20
CA PRO A 355 -9.07 -8.05 26.33
C PRO A 355 -8.08 -6.96 26.77
N GLY A 356 -8.60 -5.77 27.10
CA GLY A 356 -7.80 -4.60 27.48
C GLY A 356 -7.06 -3.91 26.33
N HIS A 357 -7.28 -4.32 25.08
CA HIS A 357 -6.83 -3.58 23.90
C HIS A 357 -7.70 -2.35 23.64
N SER A 358 -7.15 -1.32 22.99
CA SER A 358 -7.88 -0.08 22.66
C SER A 358 -8.95 -0.28 21.57
N GLY A 359 -8.94 -1.43 20.90
CA GLY A 359 -9.77 -1.69 19.72
C GLY A 359 -9.30 -0.95 18.47
N VAL A 360 -8.19 -0.22 18.54
CA VAL A 360 -7.69 0.56 17.40
C VAL A 360 -6.88 -0.33 16.47
N VAL A 361 -7.31 -0.47 15.21
CA VAL A 361 -6.64 -1.30 14.21
C VAL A 361 -6.79 -0.66 12.84
N LEU A 362 -5.67 -0.50 12.14
CA LEU A 362 -5.65 -0.11 10.73
C LEU A 362 -5.78 -1.34 9.84
N PHE A 363 -6.64 -1.25 8.83
CA PHE A 363 -6.84 -2.22 7.77
C PHE A 363 -6.44 -1.59 6.44
N SER A 364 -5.69 -2.33 5.63
CA SER A 364 -5.24 -1.88 4.31
C SER A 364 -5.42 -3.00 3.29
N ALA A 365 -6.16 -2.70 2.23
CA ALA A 365 -6.38 -3.61 1.12
C ALA A 365 -5.76 -3.02 -0.14
N LYS A 366 -4.99 -3.81 -0.89
CA LYS A 366 -4.27 -3.38 -2.09
C LYS A 366 -4.34 -4.49 -3.13
N SER A 367 -4.47 -4.12 -4.40
CA SER A 367 -4.44 -5.06 -5.50
C SER A 367 -4.13 -4.31 -6.80
N ARG A 368 -4.19 -5.03 -7.91
CA ARG A 368 -3.95 -4.55 -9.27
C ARG A 368 -5.05 -5.10 -10.15
N ILE A 369 -5.55 -4.29 -11.06
CA ILE A 369 -6.67 -4.62 -11.94
C ILE A 369 -6.12 -4.99 -13.31
N GLN A 370 -6.63 -6.05 -13.92
CA GLN A 370 -6.28 -6.48 -15.27
C GLN A 370 -7.55 -6.79 -16.07
N GLY A 371 -7.80 -6.03 -17.15
CA GLY A 371 -8.86 -6.30 -18.12
C GLY A 371 -8.35 -7.00 -19.39
N ASP A 372 -9.19 -6.99 -20.43
CA ASP A 372 -8.95 -7.49 -21.79
C ASP A 372 -9.00 -6.33 -22.81
N GLU A 373 -8.22 -6.40 -23.89
CA GLU A 373 -8.15 -5.32 -24.89
C GLU A 373 -9.50 -5.05 -25.55
N ALA A 374 -10.34 -6.08 -25.61
CA ALA A 374 -11.68 -6.05 -26.17
C ALA A 374 -12.77 -5.77 -25.13
N ASP A 375 -12.43 -5.48 -23.86
CA ASP A 375 -13.43 -5.06 -22.87
C ASP A 375 -13.98 -3.68 -23.23
N PRO A 376 -15.30 -3.53 -23.41
CA PRO A 376 -15.93 -2.23 -23.58
C PRO A 376 -15.73 -1.30 -22.38
N GLY A 377 -15.50 -1.87 -21.18
CA GLY A 377 -15.07 -1.14 -19.99
C GLY A 377 -16.16 -1.01 -18.92
N GLY A 378 -15.85 -0.23 -17.90
CA GLY A 378 -16.66 -0.06 -16.70
C GLY A 378 -15.85 0.43 -15.52
N THR A 379 -16.33 0.14 -14.31
CA THR A 379 -15.66 0.51 -13.07
C THR A 379 -15.33 -0.73 -12.26
N VAL A 380 -14.13 -0.78 -11.72
CA VAL A 380 -13.72 -1.74 -10.70
C VAL A 380 -13.53 -1.02 -9.38
N SER A 381 -14.14 -1.53 -8.32
CA SER A 381 -13.99 -1.00 -6.97
C SER A 381 -13.36 -2.02 -6.03
N LEU A 382 -12.64 -1.51 -5.03
CA LEU A 382 -12.08 -2.26 -3.90
C LEU A 382 -12.51 -1.59 -2.60
N ARG A 383 -13.01 -2.39 -1.66
CA ARG A 383 -13.48 -1.95 -0.34
C ARG A 383 -13.08 -2.95 0.74
N ILE A 384 -13.15 -2.50 1.99
CA ILE A 384 -12.95 -3.34 3.17
C ILE A 384 -14.30 -3.60 3.81
N ARG A 385 -14.53 -4.83 4.27
CA ARG A 385 -15.72 -5.23 5.01
C ARG A 385 -15.32 -5.85 6.34
N ILE A 386 -15.97 -5.44 7.41
CA ILE A 386 -15.78 -5.99 8.76
C ILE A 386 -17.13 -6.51 9.27
N ASN A 387 -17.19 -7.78 9.64
CA ASN A 387 -18.40 -8.46 10.12
C ASN A 387 -19.62 -8.24 9.20
N GLY A 388 -19.42 -8.31 7.89
CA GLY A 388 -20.49 -8.12 6.91
C GLY A 388 -20.76 -6.66 6.50
N GLN A 389 -20.17 -5.67 7.17
CA GLN A 389 -20.39 -4.24 6.89
C GLN A 389 -19.23 -3.61 6.13
N ASP A 390 -19.54 -2.93 5.03
CA ASP A 390 -18.56 -2.15 4.27
C ASP A 390 -18.07 -0.96 5.11
N VAL A 391 -16.76 -0.74 5.14
CA VAL A 391 -16.10 0.29 5.93
C VAL A 391 -14.94 0.93 5.16
N GLY A 392 -14.63 2.17 5.50
CA GLY A 392 -13.42 2.83 5.04
C GLY A 392 -13.54 3.49 3.67
N ALA A 393 -12.39 3.87 3.12
CA ALA A 393 -12.31 4.37 1.77
C ALA A 393 -12.61 3.25 0.79
N ALA A 394 -13.64 3.43 -0.03
CA ALA A 394 -13.81 2.68 -1.26
C ALA A 394 -12.97 3.35 -2.35
N SER A 395 -12.16 2.56 -3.05
CA SER A 395 -11.45 3.05 -4.22
C SER A 395 -12.10 2.51 -5.47
N GLU A 396 -12.05 3.31 -6.53
CA GLU A 396 -12.57 3.01 -7.84
C GLU A 396 -11.52 3.30 -8.91
N GLN A 397 -11.54 2.49 -9.95
CA GLN A 397 -10.79 2.68 -11.17
C GLN A 397 -11.75 2.50 -12.34
N THR A 398 -11.80 3.48 -13.24
CA THR A 398 -12.54 3.36 -14.49
C THR A 398 -11.63 2.74 -15.54
N LEU A 399 -12.14 1.73 -16.20
CA LEU A 399 -11.55 1.11 -17.38
C LEU A 399 -12.44 1.46 -18.56
N GLY A 400 -11.84 1.72 -19.71
CA GLY A 400 -12.59 2.09 -20.90
C GLY A 400 -12.05 1.37 -22.12
N PRO A 401 -12.71 1.54 -23.27
CA PRO A 401 -12.15 1.08 -24.53
C PRO A 401 -10.97 1.98 -24.96
N ARG A 402 -10.75 3.12 -24.27
CA ARG A 402 -9.63 4.05 -24.48
C ARG A 402 -9.09 4.54 -23.12
N PRO A 403 -7.77 4.46 -22.87
CA PRO A 403 -6.93 3.42 -23.49
C PRO A 403 -7.57 2.05 -23.19
N HIS A 404 -7.20 1.01 -23.93
CA HIS A 404 -7.74 -0.33 -23.74
C HIS A 404 -7.73 -0.75 -22.26
N SER A 405 -8.70 -1.58 -21.85
CA SER A 405 -8.78 -2.08 -20.46
C SER A 405 -7.61 -3.00 -20.06
N VAL A 406 -6.72 -3.35 -21.01
CA VAL A 406 -5.42 -3.98 -20.76
C VAL A 406 -4.42 -2.91 -20.39
N SER A 407 -4.56 -2.43 -19.16
CA SER A 407 -3.54 -1.67 -18.46
C SER A 407 -3.62 -2.16 -17.04
N THR A 408 -2.57 -2.83 -16.53
CA THR A 408 -2.58 -3.19 -15.12
C THR A 408 -2.62 -1.89 -14.32
N ARG A 409 -3.60 -1.69 -13.42
CA ARG A 409 -3.71 -0.45 -12.63
C ARG A 409 -3.82 -0.74 -11.14
N THR A 410 -2.99 -0.07 -10.34
CA THR A 410 -2.91 -0.30 -8.89
C THR A 410 -4.11 0.32 -8.18
N ILE A 411 -4.81 -0.46 -7.35
CA ILE A 411 -5.99 -0.02 -6.58
C ILE A 411 -5.81 -0.30 -5.08
N GLY A 412 -6.38 0.54 -4.23
CA GLY A 412 -6.21 0.39 -2.79
C GLY A 412 -7.31 1.03 -1.95
N ALA A 413 -7.62 0.40 -0.82
CA ALA A 413 -8.55 0.88 0.19
C ALA A 413 -7.88 0.85 1.57
N SER A 414 -8.39 1.65 2.51
CA SER A 414 -8.00 1.55 3.92
C SER A 414 -9.13 1.96 4.86
N TYR A 415 -9.02 1.50 6.09
CA TYR A 415 -9.93 1.84 7.17
C TYR A 415 -9.18 1.80 8.51
N LEU A 416 -9.44 2.77 9.38
CA LEU A 416 -8.96 2.73 10.76
C LEU A 416 -10.15 2.60 11.70
N ALA A 417 -10.26 1.45 12.36
CA ALA A 417 -11.17 1.31 13.49
C ALA A 417 -10.61 2.16 14.63
N ALA A 418 -11.28 3.25 15.00
CA ALA A 418 -10.83 4.14 16.07
C ALA A 418 -12.00 4.95 16.67
N GLY A 419 -11.76 5.54 17.85
CA GLY A 419 -12.77 6.32 18.56
C GLY A 419 -14.04 5.50 18.80
N LYS A 420 -15.21 6.03 18.37
CA LYS A 420 -16.50 5.34 18.51
C LYS A 420 -16.63 4.08 17.63
N ARG A 421 -15.74 3.89 16.66
CA ARG A 421 -15.71 2.71 15.77
C ARG A 421 -14.56 1.75 16.10
N ALA A 422 -13.91 1.93 17.25
CA ALA A 422 -12.92 0.97 17.73
C ALA A 422 -13.56 -0.41 17.92
N LEU A 423 -12.81 -1.46 17.62
CA LEU A 423 -13.29 -2.83 17.70
C LEU A 423 -13.35 -3.30 19.15
N ALA A 424 -14.44 -3.99 19.51
CA ALA A 424 -14.57 -4.60 20.83
C ALA A 424 -13.57 -5.78 20.97
N PRO A 425 -13.22 -6.19 22.21
CA PRO A 425 -12.50 -7.44 22.41
C PRO A 425 -13.25 -8.63 21.79
N GLY A 426 -12.50 -9.53 21.15
CA GLY A 426 -13.05 -10.64 20.37
C GLY A 426 -12.49 -10.69 18.96
N CYS A 427 -12.96 -11.64 18.16
CA CYS A 427 -12.51 -11.80 16.78
C CYS A 427 -13.54 -11.24 15.80
N HIS A 428 -13.04 -10.52 14.80
CA HIS A 428 -13.85 -9.92 13.74
C HIS A 428 -13.43 -10.49 12.40
N ASP A 429 -14.41 -10.86 11.58
CA ASP A 429 -14.15 -11.31 10.21
C ASP A 429 -13.90 -10.08 9.34
N VAL A 430 -12.81 -10.10 8.58
CA VAL A 430 -12.36 -8.97 7.76
C VAL A 430 -12.12 -9.43 6.34
N GLU A 431 -12.64 -8.67 5.40
CA GLU A 431 -12.63 -8.98 3.97
C GLU A 431 -12.15 -7.78 3.15
N ALA A 432 -11.31 -8.05 2.15
CA ALA A 432 -11.13 -7.16 1.01
C ALA A 432 -12.06 -7.64 -0.11
N VAL A 433 -12.98 -6.78 -0.54
CA VAL A 433 -14.03 -7.13 -1.49
C VAL A 433 -13.88 -6.27 -2.73
N ALA A 434 -13.82 -6.92 -3.88
CA ALA A 434 -13.83 -6.29 -5.19
C ALA A 434 -15.21 -6.40 -5.84
N ARG A 435 -15.55 -5.43 -6.67
CA ARG A 435 -16.74 -5.47 -7.52
C ARG A 435 -16.41 -4.82 -8.86
N ALA A 436 -16.75 -5.48 -9.94
CA ALA A 436 -16.72 -4.89 -11.27
C ALA A 436 -18.14 -4.55 -11.72
N THR A 437 -18.37 -3.41 -12.35
CA THR A 437 -19.65 -3.01 -12.93
C THR A 437 -19.40 -2.41 -14.30
N GLY A 438 -20.01 -2.98 -15.33
CA GLY A 438 -19.71 -2.65 -16.73
C GLY A 438 -19.87 -3.87 -17.62
N ASP A 439 -19.23 -3.80 -18.78
CA ASP A 439 -19.15 -4.91 -19.72
C ASP A 439 -17.70 -5.37 -19.85
N PHE A 440 -17.45 -6.59 -19.40
CA PHE A 440 -16.14 -7.19 -19.32
C PHE A 440 -16.18 -8.63 -19.83
N ARG A 441 -15.15 -9.01 -20.58
CA ARG A 441 -14.88 -10.40 -20.94
C ARG A 441 -14.46 -11.17 -19.71
N ASN A 442 -13.37 -10.77 -19.06
CA ASN A 442 -12.85 -11.44 -17.85
C ASN A 442 -12.03 -10.45 -17.00
N ILE A 443 -12.69 -9.49 -16.36
CA ILE A 443 -11.98 -8.53 -15.52
C ILE A 443 -11.47 -9.21 -14.25
N SER A 444 -10.20 -9.01 -13.93
CA SER A 444 -9.51 -9.73 -12.87
C SER A 444 -8.72 -8.80 -11.96
N LEU A 445 -8.51 -9.24 -10.71
CA LEU A 445 -7.58 -8.60 -9.78
C LEU A 445 -6.54 -9.60 -9.29
N ASN A 446 -5.35 -9.11 -8.93
CA ASN A 446 -4.30 -9.97 -8.41
C ASN A 446 -4.49 -10.31 -6.92
N ALA A 447 -4.16 -11.54 -6.54
CA ALA A 447 -4.34 -12.10 -5.20
C ALA A 447 -3.13 -11.93 -4.26
N ASP A 448 -2.08 -11.22 -4.66
CA ASP A 448 -0.92 -10.97 -3.81
C ASP A 448 -1.27 -10.05 -2.63
N LEU A 449 -0.99 -10.51 -1.40
CA LEU A 449 -1.34 -9.93 -0.08
C LEU A 449 -2.50 -8.91 -0.12
N PRO A 450 -3.73 -9.35 -0.40
CA PRO A 450 -4.83 -8.46 -0.73
C PRO A 450 -5.32 -7.65 0.47
N LEU A 451 -5.07 -8.14 1.70
CA LEU A 451 -5.49 -7.51 2.95
C LEU A 451 -4.42 -7.69 4.02
N LEU A 452 -4.10 -6.63 4.75
CA LEU A 452 -3.37 -6.69 6.01
C LEU A 452 -3.98 -5.77 7.06
N TRP A 453 -3.64 -6.03 8.33
CA TRP A 453 -4.02 -5.16 9.44
C TRP A 453 -2.99 -5.13 10.54
N PHE A 454 -2.94 -4.01 11.25
CA PHE A 454 -2.10 -3.82 12.42
C PHE A 454 -2.65 -2.74 13.36
N ASP A 455 -2.39 -2.86 14.66
CA ASP A 455 -2.57 -1.82 15.66
C ASP A 455 -1.34 -0.93 15.83
#